data_AF-A3ZZ10-F1
#
_entry.id   AF-A3ZZ10-F1
#
_cell.length_a   1.000
_cell.length_b   1.000
_cell.length_c   1.000
_cell.angle_alpha   90.00
_cell.angle_beta   90.00
_cell.angle_gamma   90.00
#
_symmetry.space_group_name_H-M   'P 1'
#
loop_
_entity.id
_entity.type
_entity.pdbx_description
1 polymer ?
#
loop_
_entity_poly.entity_id
_entity_poly.type
_entity_poly.pdbx_seq_one_letter_code
_entity_poly.pdbx_strand_id
1 'polypeptide(L)' 'MPEKYGKWGTVYDLFTTWNADGTLDEILDLLRAAHVDAEAIDEELWCVDGTNIRAARCAAGAKKGTQ' A
#
# COMPACT_ATOMS: atom_id res chain seq x y z
N MET A 1 9.15 -6.23 -10.46
CA MET A 1 7.70 -6.11 -10.24
C MET A 1 7.04 -7.31 -10.92
N PRO A 2 6.21 -8.12 -10.24
CA PRO A 2 5.51 -9.22 -10.90
C PRO A 2 4.67 -8.74 -12.08
N GLU A 3 4.69 -9.48 -13.19
CA GLU A 3 4.07 -9.07 -14.46
C GLU A 3 2.56 -8.79 -14.33
N LYS A 4 1.86 -9.54 -13.47
CA LYS A 4 0.43 -9.38 -13.19
C LYS A 4 0.00 -7.99 -12.69
N TYR A 5 0.93 -7.18 -12.19
CA TYR A 5 0.66 -5.83 -11.70
C TYR A 5 1.10 -4.73 -12.69
N GLY A 6 1.72 -5.11 -13.81
CA GLY A 6 2.19 -4.16 -14.82
C GLY A 6 3.49 -3.44 -14.45
N LYS A 7 3.70 -2.29 -15.11
CA LYS A 7 4.93 -1.51 -14.96
C LYS A 7 4.98 -0.85 -13.59
N TRP A 8 6.16 -0.90 -12.95
CA TRP A 8 6.37 -0.33 -11.62
C TRP A 8 5.96 1.15 -11.52
N GLY A 9 6.27 1.97 -12.54
CA GLY A 9 5.91 3.40 -12.55
C GLY A 9 4.41 3.62 -12.43
N THR A 10 3.61 2.87 -13.21
CA THR A 10 2.15 2.95 -13.16
C THR A 10 1.59 2.59 -11.79
N VAL A 11 2.14 1.54 -11.15
CA VAL A 11 1.71 1.15 -9.79
C VAL A 11 2.10 2.19 -8.75
N TYR A 12 3.28 2.78 -8.88
CA TYR A 12 3.72 3.85 -7.98
C TYR A 12 2.89 5.13 -8.16
N ASP A 13 2.54 5.48 -9.39
CA ASP A 13 1.68 6.63 -9.69
C ASP A 13 0.27 6.43 -9.09
N LEU A 14 -0.30 5.22 -9.22
CA LEU A 14 -1.55 4.85 -8.55
C LEU A 14 -1.45 4.97 -7.03
N PHE A 15 -0.40 4.40 -6.43
CA PHE A 15 -0.18 4.48 -4.99
C PHE A 15 -0.10 5.94 -4.51
N THR A 16 0.72 6.77 -5.16
CA THR A 16 0.88 8.17 -4.78
C THR A 16 -0.40 8.98 -4.96
N THR A 17 -1.14 8.76 -6.06
CA THR A 17 -2.44 9.39 -6.31
C THR A 17 -3.43 9.05 -5.21
N TRP A 18 -3.58 7.76 -4.90
CA TRP A 18 -4.55 7.28 -3.90
C TRP A 18 -4.20 7.65 -2.45
N ASN A 19 -2.92 7.84 -2.14
CA ASN A 19 -2.53 8.43 -0.85
C ASN A 19 -2.86 9.93 -0.81
N ALA A 20 -2.70 10.63 -1.93
CA ALA A 20 -2.88 12.08 -1.97
C ALA A 20 -4.35 12.51 -2.01
N ASP A 21 -5.21 11.74 -2.67
CA ASP A 21 -6.64 12.05 -2.81
C ASP A 21 -7.53 11.39 -1.73
N GLY A 22 -6.94 10.59 -0.84
CA GLY A 22 -7.67 9.93 0.25
C GLY A 22 -8.33 8.60 -0.12
N THR A 23 -8.18 8.11 -1.36
CA THR A 23 -8.75 6.82 -1.78
C THR A 23 -8.36 5.67 -0.85
N LEU A 24 -7.10 5.62 -0.38
CA LEU A 24 -6.69 4.57 0.56
C LEU A 24 -7.36 4.70 1.93
N ASP A 25 -7.64 5.92 2.39
CA ASP A 25 -8.34 6.15 3.66
C ASP A 25 -9.80 5.69 3.54
N GLU A 26 -10.47 6.01 2.42
CA GLU A 26 -11.83 5.52 2.15
C GLU A 26 -11.90 3.99 2.12
N ILE A 27 -10.94 3.34 1.47
CA ILE A 27 -10.85 1.87 1.45
C ILE A 27 -10.68 1.32 2.87
N LEU A 28 -9.84 1.94 3.68
CA LEU A 28 -9.61 1.53 5.07
C LEU A 28 -10.88 1.65 5.90
N ASP A 29 -11.62 2.76 5.76
CA ASP A 29 -12.86 3.00 6.49
C ASP A 29 -13.95 1.98 6.11
N LEU A 30 -14.08 1.66 4.82
CA LEU A 30 -15.00 0.62 4.34
C LEU A 30 -14.66 -0.76 4.91
N LEU A 31 -13.39 -1.14 4.94
CA LEU A 31 -12.95 -2.41 5.51
C LEU A 31 -13.22 -2.47 7.02
N ARG A 32 -12.95 -1.38 7.74
CA ARG A 32 -13.24 -1.29 9.18
C ARG A 32 -14.73 -1.46 9.46
N ALA A 33 -15.59 -0.67 8.77
CA ALA A 33 -17.03 -0.75 8.94
C ALA A 33 -17.58 -2.16 8.71
N ALA A 34 -17.15 -2.84 7.63
CA ALA A 34 -17.59 -4.20 7.33
C ALA A 34 -17.22 -5.25 8.39
N HIS A 35 -16.13 -5.03 9.12
CA HIS A 35 -15.66 -5.95 10.16
C HIS A 35 -16.17 -5.60 11.56
N VAL A 36 -16.44 -4.33 11.82
CA VAL A 36 -17.16 -3.89 13.04
C VAL A 36 -18.60 -4.39 13.00
N ASP A 37 -19.30 -4.23 11.88
CA ASP A 37 -20.69 -4.71 11.71
C ASP A 37 -20.81 -6.24 11.88
N ALA A 38 -19.72 -6.96 11.62
CA ALA A 38 -19.63 -8.41 11.79
C ALA A 38 -19.12 -8.84 13.17
N GLU A 39 -18.96 -7.91 14.13
CA GLU A 39 -18.36 -8.13 15.47
C GLU A 39 -16.97 -8.78 15.43
N ALA A 40 -16.26 -8.65 14.30
CA ALA A 40 -14.93 -9.24 14.10
C ALA A 40 -13.78 -8.32 14.57
N ILE A 41 -14.07 -7.03 14.76
CA ILE A 41 -13.13 -6.02 15.27
C ILE A 41 -13.83 -5.24 16.40
N ASP A 42 -13.14 -5.12 17.52
CA ASP A 42 -13.54 -4.28 18.65
C ASP A 42 -13.07 -2.83 18.40
N GLU A 43 -13.99 -1.86 18.47
CA GLU A 43 -13.69 -0.44 18.27
C GLU A 43 -12.83 0.17 19.40
N GLU A 44 -12.84 -0.43 20.59
CA GLU A 44 -12.10 0.05 21.76
C GLU A 44 -10.68 -0.52 21.83
N LEU A 45 -10.39 -1.62 21.12
CA LEU A 45 -9.08 -2.29 21.14
C LEU A 45 -8.20 -1.89 19.96
N TRP A 46 -7.09 -1.21 20.25
CA TRP A 46 -6.14 -0.75 19.24
C TRP A 46 -4.79 -1.45 19.37
N CYS A 47 -4.43 -2.25 18.36
CA CYS A 47 -3.11 -2.88 18.24
C CYS A 47 -2.35 -2.24 17.07
N VAL A 48 -1.32 -1.46 17.38
CA VAL A 48 -0.47 -0.83 16.37
C VAL A 48 0.90 -1.51 16.37
N ASP A 49 1.27 -2.11 15.25
CA ASP A 49 2.63 -2.61 15.00
C ASP A 49 3.25 -1.90 13.80
N GLY A 50 4.58 -1.73 13.84
CA GLY A 50 5.34 -1.06 12.80
C GLY A 50 6.46 -1.95 12.30
N THR A 51 6.41 -2.33 11.03
CA THR A 51 7.50 -3.06 10.38
C THR A 51 8.24 -2.16 9.38
N ASN A 52 9.58 -2.16 9.44
CA ASN A 52 10.42 -1.46 8.46
C ASN A 52 11.02 -2.48 7.47
N ILE A 53 10.71 -2.32 6.19
CA ILE A 53 11.31 -3.12 5.11
C ILE A 53 12.26 -2.23 4.31
N ARG A 54 13.56 -2.54 4.35
CA ARG A 54 14.55 -1.86 3.51
C ARG A 54 14.52 -2.42 2.10
N ALA A 55 14.39 -1.54 1.10
CA ALA A 55 14.54 -1.94 -0.29
C ALA A 55 15.96 -2.46 -0.55
N ALA A 56 16.08 -3.61 -1.20
CA ALA A 56 17.37 -4.11 -1.67
C ALA A 56 17.93 -3.16 -2.76
N ARG A 57 19.26 -3.04 -2.88
CA ARG A 57 19.90 -2.17 -3.88
C ARG A 57 19.42 -2.44 -5.31
N CYS A 58 19.08 -3.69 -5.65
CA CYS A 58 18.54 -4.08 -6.94
C CYS A 58 17.09 -3.64 -7.19
N ALA A 59 16.36 -3.23 -6.15
CA ALA A 59 14.98 -2.73 -6.25
C ALA A 59 14.90 -1.26 -6.67
N ALA A 60 16.01 -0.51 -6.61
CA ALA A 60 16.07 0.92 -6.95
C ALA A 60 15.89 1.22 -8.47
N GLY A 61 15.61 0.19 -9.28
CA GLY A 61 15.72 0.27 -10.74
C GLY A 61 17.18 0.26 -11.16
N ALA A 62 17.55 -0.63 -12.08
CA ALA A 62 18.90 -0.63 -12.64
C ALA A 62 19.23 0.77 -13.19
N LYS A 63 20.46 1.27 -12.95
CA LYS A 63 20.97 2.43 -13.66
C LYS A 63 20.78 2.19 -15.17
N LYS A 64 20.13 3.12 -15.87
CA LYS A 64 20.18 3.17 -17.34
C LYS A 64 21.66 3.04 -17.73
N GLY A 65 22.04 1.92 -18.33
CA GLY A 65 23.36 1.78 -18.92
C GLY A 65 23.50 2.88 -19.97
N THR A 66 24.45 3.78 -19.78
CA THR A 66 24.96 4.59 -20.88
C THR A 66 25.60 3.60 -21.85
N GLN A 67 25.01 3.48 -23.05
CA GLN A 67 25.75 2.98 -24.21
C GLN A 67 26.79 4.03 -24.62
#